data_AF-A0A6V7JPW7-F1
#
_entry.id   AF-A0A6V7JPW7-F1
#
_cell.length_a   1.000
_cell.length_b   1.000
_cell.length_c   1.000
_cell.angle_alpha   90.00
_cell.angle_beta   90.00
_cell.angle_gamma   90.00
#
_symmetry.space_group_name_H-M   'P 1'
#
loop_
_entity.id
_entity.type
_entity.pdbx_description
1 polymer ?
#
loop_
_entity_poly.entity_id
_entity_poly.type
_entity_poly.pdbx_seq_one_letter_code
_entity_poly.pdbx_strand_id
1 'polypeptide(L)' 'TLVRDNNVLGTPVDIMFEPKTKKIYTLANKYPFLLRGKYDFSVSNFHVISASTDDLAAACKTRWHY' A
#
# COMPACT_ATOMS: atom_id res chain seq x y z
N THR A 1 -7.29 -7.64 9.75
CA THR A 1 -6.14 -8.24 9.05
C THR A 1 -5.77 -7.34 7.89
N LEU A 2 -4.98 -6.29 8.13
CA LEU A 2 -4.48 -5.40 7.09
C LEU A 2 -2.97 -5.30 7.26
N VAL A 3 -2.25 -5.59 6.18
CA VAL A 3 -0.80 -5.41 6.02
C VAL A 3 0.08 -6.39 6.83
N ARG A 4 -0.04 -7.69 6.57
CA ARG A 4 1.05 -8.65 6.81
C ARG A 4 1.51 -9.42 5.56
N ASP A 5 0.91 -9.16 4.39
CA ASP A 5 1.41 -9.66 3.12
C ASP A 5 2.30 -8.63 2.44
N ASN A 6 3.51 -8.46 2.99
CA ASN A 6 4.58 -7.67 2.37
C ASN A 6 4.97 -8.17 0.97
N ASN A 7 4.49 -9.36 0.55
CA ASN A 7 4.80 -9.95 -0.75
C ASN A 7 3.82 -9.55 -1.86
N VAL A 8 2.63 -9.05 -1.54
CA VAL A 8 1.57 -8.84 -2.53
C VAL A 8 1.59 -7.42 -3.12
N LEU A 9 1.77 -6.40 -2.29
CA LEU A 9 1.47 -5.02 -2.68
C LEU A 9 2.66 -4.25 -3.29
N GLY A 10 3.88 -4.79 -3.21
CA GLY A 10 5.08 -4.07 -3.64
C GLY A 10 5.47 -2.95 -2.67
N THR A 11 6.48 -2.16 -3.04
CA THR A 11 6.98 -1.04 -2.25
C THR A 11 6.18 0.22 -2.57
N PRO A 12 5.69 0.99 -1.57
CA PRO A 12 5.09 2.29 -1.80
C PRO A 12 6.08 3.24 -2.49
N VAL A 13 5.63 3.91 -3.55
CA VAL A 13 6.44 4.86 -4.32
C VAL A 13 5.87 6.27 -4.22
N ASP A 14 4.55 6.40 -4.13
CA ASP A 14 3.90 7.69 -3.98
C ASP A 14 2.63 7.58 -3.14
N ILE A 15 2.26 8.68 -2.48
CA ILE A 15 1.08 8.78 -1.63
C ILE A 15 0.37 10.11 -1.90
N MET A 16 -0.93 10.04 -2.19
CA MET A 16 -1.78 11.20 -2.38
C MET A 16 -2.93 11.18 -1.37
N PHE A 17 -3.20 12.34 -0.78
CA PHE A 17 -4.38 12.55 0.05
C PHE A 17 -5.44 13.34 -0.73
N GLU A 18 -6.66 12.84 -0.77
CA GLU A 18 -7.81 13.54 -1.33
C GLU A 18 -8.69 14.12 -0.20
N PRO A 19 -8.66 15.45 0.05
CA PRO A 19 -9.31 16.03 1.22
C PRO A 19 -10.84 15.94 1.20
N LYS A 20 -11.44 16.00 0.00
CA LYS A 20 -12.91 15.98 -0.16
C LYS A 20 -13.53 14.65 0.25
N THR A 21 -12.87 13.55 -0.12
CA THR A 21 -13.34 12.19 0.15
C THR A 21 -12.69 11.61 1.40
N LYS A 22 -11.70 12.30 1.98
CA LYS A 22 -10.87 11.84 3.09
C LYS A 22 -10.24 10.48 2.82
N LYS A 23 -9.77 10.28 1.59
CA LYS A 23 -9.10 9.04 1.17
C LYS A 23 -7.61 9.27 0.99
N ILE A 24 -6.84 8.27 1.36
CA ILE A 24 -5.42 8.16 1.03
C ILE A 24 -5.30 7.15 -0.09
N TYR A 25 -4.56 7.51 -1.13
CA TYR A 25 -4.18 6.67 -2.24
C TYR A 25 -2.68 6.44 -2.18
N THR A 26 -2.25 5.19 -2.35
CA THR A 26 -0.84 4.82 -2.40
C THR A 26 -0.56 4.11 -3.71
N LEU A 27 0.38 4.62 -4.49
CA LEU A 27 0.99 3.88 -5.59
C LEU A 27 2.07 2.98 -5.01
N ALA A 28 1.95 1.67 -5.24
CA ALA A 28 2.95 0.70 -4.86
C ALA A 28 3.38 -0.13 -6.06
N ASN A 29 4.67 -0.46 -6.15
CA ASN A 29 5.16 -1.27 -7.26
C ASN A 29 6.30 -2.22 -6.88
N LYS A 30 6.58 -3.14 -7.79
CA LYS A 30 7.69 -4.10 -7.67
C LYS A 30 8.94 -3.65 -8.44
N TYR A 31 9.11 -2.35 -8.71
CA TYR A 31 10.28 -1.84 -9.42
C TYR A 31 11.62 -2.24 -8.77
N PRO A 32 11.77 -2.30 -7.43
CA PRO A 32 13.00 -2.82 -6.81
C PRO A 32 13.36 -4.26 -7.21
N PHE A 33 12.38 -5.08 -7.64
CA PHE A 33 12.64 -6.44 -8.15
C PHE A 33 13.21 -6.42 -9.58
N LEU A 34 12.91 -5.38 -10.37
CA LEU A 34 13.51 -5.15 -11.69
C LEU A 34 15.01 -4.93 -11.56
N LEU A 35 15.42 -4.08 -10.62
CA LEU A 35 16.84 -3.80 -10.35
C LEU A 35 17.61 -5.04 -9.86
N ARG A 36 16.92 -6.06 -9.37
CA ARG A 36 17.50 -7.33 -8.88
C ARG A 36 17.37 -8.49 -9.88
N GLY A 37 16.86 -8.23 -11.09
CA GLY A 37 16.63 -9.27 -12.11
C GLY A 37 15.57 -10.31 -11.74
N LYS A 38 14.66 -9.99 -10.79
CA LYS A 38 13.60 -10.89 -10.29
C LYS A 38 12.21 -10.37 -10.63
N TYR A 39 12.08 -9.62 -11.72
CA TYR A 39 10.81 -9.04 -12.14
C TYR A 39 10.02 -10.05 -12.97
N ASP A 40 8.82 -10.37 -12.50
CA ASP A 40 7.91 -11.27 -13.18
C ASP A 40 6.88 -10.44 -13.97
N PHE A 41 6.98 -10.45 -15.29
CA PHE A 41 6.08 -9.70 -16.17
C PHE A 41 4.70 -10.35 -16.31
N SER A 42 4.50 -11.57 -15.82
CA SER A 42 3.21 -12.27 -15.89
C SER A 42 2.24 -11.88 -14.77
N VAL A 43 2.71 -11.12 -13.76
CA VAL A 43 1.90 -10.68 -12.62
C VAL A 43 1.67 -9.16 -12.63
N SER A 44 0.67 -8.71 -11.87
CA SER A 44 0.50 -7.28 -11.62
C SER A 44 1.63 -6.74 -10.74
N ASN A 45 2.40 -5.80 -11.29
CA ASN A 45 3.56 -5.19 -10.65
C ASN A 45 3.33 -3.76 -10.16
N PHE A 46 2.20 -3.15 -10.50
CA PHE A 46 1.82 -1.80 -10.12
C PHE A 46 0.42 -1.84 -9.52
N HIS A 47 0.27 -1.21 -8.36
CA HIS A 47 -0.96 -1.24 -7.58
C HIS A 47 -1.29 0.16 -7.10
N VAL A 48 -2.55 0.56 -7.26
CA VAL A 48 -3.10 1.73 -6.58
C VAL A 48 -4.00 1.22 -5.47
N ILE A 49 -3.66 1.54 -4.24
CA ILE A 49 -4.36 1.09 -3.04
C ILE A 49 -5.00 2.32 -2.41
N SER A 50 -6.24 2.20 -1.94
CA SER A 50 -6.91 3.31 -1.26
C SER A 50 -7.53 2.88 0.06
N ALA A 51 -7.52 3.76 1.04
CA ALA A 51 -8.23 3.59 2.30
C ALA A 51 -8.79 4.94 2.77
N SER A 52 -9.88 4.90 3.55
CA SER A 52 -10.36 6.10 4.23
C SER A 52 -9.41 6.45 5.39
N THR A 53 -9.28 7.73 5.70
CA THR A 53 -8.49 8.16 6.87
C THR A 53 -9.07 7.64 8.18
N ASP A 54 -10.39 7.48 8.24
CA ASP A 54 -11.10 7.04 9.44
C ASP A 54 -10.82 5.57 9.73
N ASP A 55 -10.86 4.71 8.69
CA ASP A 55 -10.50 3.29 8.80
C ASP A 55 -9.02 3.12 9.20
N LEU A 56 -8.14 3.93 8.61
CA LEU A 56 -6.71 3.91 8.96
C LEU A 56 -6.49 4.36 10.40
N ALA A 57 -7.14 5.43 10.86
CA ALA A 57 -7.03 5.91 12.23
C ALA A 57 -7.57 4.89 13.24
N ALA A 58 -8.68 4.21 12.93
CA ALA A 58 -9.22 3.13 13.76
C ALA A 58 -8.27 1.92 13.83
N ALA A 59 -7.66 1.54 12.70
CA ALA A 59 -6.67 0.46 12.66
C ALA A 59 -5.39 0.81 13.43
N CYS A 60 -4.98 2.08 13.44
CA CYS A 60 -3.88 2.54 14.28
C CYS A 60 -4.23 2.42 15.76
N LYS A 61 -5.40 2.89 16.20
CA LYS A 61 -5.79 2.86 17.63
C LYS A 61 -5.84 1.43 18.20
N THR A 62 -6.37 0.48 17.44
CA THR A 62 -6.44 -0.93 17.87
C THR A 62 -5.07 -1.59 18.05
N ARG A 63 -4.00 -1.06 17.42
CA ARG A 63 -2.64 -1.62 17.49
C ARG A 63 -1.84 -1.22 18.75
N TRP A 64 -2.27 -0.21 19.50
CA TRP A 64 -1.55 0.33 20.67
C TRP A 64 -2.14 -0.07 22.02
N HIS A 65 -3.14 -0.96 22.03
CA HIS A 65 -3.65 -1.59 23.24
C HIS A 65 -3.01 -2.98 23.41
N TYR A 66 -1.77 -3.02 23.91
CA TYR A 66 -1.09 -4.20 24.45
C TYR A 66 -0.32 -3.82 25.71
#